data_AF-A0A9C7ULE1-F1
#
_entry.id   AF-A0A9C7ULE1-F1
#
_cell.length_a   1.000
_cell.length_b   1.000
_cell.length_c   1.000
_cell.angle_alpha   90.00
_cell.angle_beta   90.00
_cell.angle_gamma   90.00
#
_symmetry.space_group_name_H-M   'P 1'
#
loop_
_entity.id
_entity.type
_entity.pdbx_description
1 polymer ?
#
loop_
_entity_poly.entity_id
_entity_poly.type
_entity_poly.pdbx_seq_one_letter_code
_entity_poly.pdbx_strand_id
1 'polypeptide(L)'
;MVALEPSSGDILAFVSTPTYDPNLFSQGISHEAYGKLRGSVDKPLVNRALYGRYAPGSTIKPLLALAALENGLESQKRIACSGRFHCLGAAMRIVVGDVKAMDT
;
A
#
# COMPACT_ATOMS: atom_id res chain seq x y z
N MET A 1 7.27 6.24 1.41
CA MET A 1 7.98 4.95 1.41
C MET A 1 8.39 4.62 2.82
N VAL A 2 8.29 3.35 3.20
CA VAL A 2 8.80 2.82 4.47
C VAL A 2 9.64 1.60 4.14
N ALA A 3 10.85 1.52 4.69
CA ALA A 3 11.69 0.33 4.65
C ALA A 3 11.87 -0.15 6.09
N LEU A 4 11.62 -1.44 6.31
CA LEU A 4 11.71 -2.08 7.62
C LEU A 4 12.51 -3.37 7.51
N GLU A 5 13.21 -3.71 8.59
CA GLU A 5 13.88 -4.98 8.78
C GLU A 5 12.87 -6.00 9.33
N PRO A 6 12.48 -7.07 8.60
CA PRO A 6 11.42 -7.98 9.06
C PRO A 6 11.78 -8.78 10.30
N SER A 7 13.07 -9.02 10.54
CA SER A 7 13.55 -9.86 11.64
C SER A 7 13.56 -9.12 12.99
N SER A 8 14.06 -7.89 13.02
CA SER A 8 14.13 -7.06 14.23
C SER A 8 12.94 -6.13 14.41
N GLY A 9 12.26 -5.77 13.31
CA GLY A 9 11.21 -4.75 13.29
C GLY A 9 11.73 -3.31 13.19
N ASP A 10 13.04 -3.12 12.98
CA ASP A 10 13.64 -1.79 12.89
C ASP A 10 13.21 -1.06 11.62
N ILE A 11 12.96 0.25 11.74
CA ILE A 11 12.62 1.12 10.61
C ILE A 11 13.92 1.70 10.05
N LEU A 12 14.33 1.24 8.88
CA LEU A 12 15.57 1.66 8.22
C LEU A 12 15.41 2.98 7.45
N ALA A 13 14.23 3.21 6.88
CA ALA A 13 13.93 4.45 6.18
C ALA A 13 12.44 4.79 6.28
N PHE A 14 12.14 6.06 6.54
CA PHE A 14 10.78 6.56 6.64
C PHE A 14 10.66 7.90 5.90
N VAL A 15 10.03 7.89 4.73
CA VAL A 15 9.97 9.06 3.85
C VAL A 15 8.53 9.32 3.39
N SER A 16 8.04 10.55 3.57
CA SER A 16 6.75 11.01 3.06
C SER A 16 6.99 12.15 2.07
N THR A 17 6.52 11.99 0.83
CA THR A 17 6.66 13.01 -0.21
C THR A 17 5.29 13.47 -0.71
N PRO A 18 5.15 14.76 -1.06
CA PRO A 18 6.13 15.85 -0.95
C PRO A 18 6.36 16.30 0.51
N THR A 19 7.58 16.77 0.81
CA THR A 19 8.03 17.19 2.15
C THR A 19 8.31 18.69 2.20
N TYR A 20 8.59 19.22 3.39
CA TYR A 20 9.03 20.59 3.64
C TYR A 20 10.44 20.62 4.25
N ASP A 21 11.09 21.79 4.26
CA ASP A 21 12.37 21.99 4.95
C ASP A 21 12.15 22.18 6.46
N PRO A 22 12.64 21.28 7.33
CA PRO A 22 12.45 21.39 8.76
C PRO A 22 13.20 22.57 9.39
N ASN A 23 14.25 23.10 8.74
CA ASN A 23 15.00 24.24 9.28
C ASN A 23 14.15 25.50 9.41
N LEU A 24 13.11 25.64 8.58
CA LEU A 24 12.14 26.73 8.64
C LEU A 24 11.36 26.77 9.97
N PHE A 25 11.24 25.63 10.67
CA PHE A 25 10.57 25.54 11.97
C PHE A 25 11.52 25.73 13.15
N SER A 26 12.83 25.48 12.96
CA SER A 26 13.84 25.56 14.02
C SER A 26 13.99 26.98 14.59
N GLN A 27 13.90 28.01 13.73
CA GLN A 27 14.06 29.42 14.13
C GLN A 27 12.73 30.16 14.34
N GLY A 28 11.60 29.46 14.21
CA GLY A 28 10.26 30.06 14.17
C GLY A 28 9.86 30.47 12.74
N ILE A 29 8.87 29.76 12.20
CA ILE A 29 8.37 30.00 10.84
C ILE A 29 7.51 31.27 10.78
N SER A 30 7.64 32.06 9.71
CA SER A 30 6.77 33.21 9.48
C SER A 30 5.34 32.77 9.15
N HIS A 31 4.35 33.59 9.51
CA HIS A 31 2.93 33.26 9.29
C HIS A 31 2.60 33.08 7.80
N GLU A 32 3.27 33.86 6.93
CA GLU A 32 3.12 33.75 5.48
C GLU A 32 3.68 32.41 4.94
N ALA A 33 4.89 32.02 5.38
CA ALA A 33 5.51 30.77 4.94
C ALA A 33 4.72 29.54 5.42
N TYR A 34 4.24 29.59 6.67
CA TYR A 34 3.35 28.56 7.20
C TYR A 34 2.01 28.51 6.45
N GLY A 35 1.44 29.67 6.12
CA GLY A 35 0.22 29.79 5.33
C GLY A 35 0.34 29.13 3.95
N LYS A 36 1.49 29.31 3.28
CA LYS A 36 1.80 28.67 1.99
C LYS A 36 1.87 27.14 2.11
N LEU A 37 2.53 26.60 3.15
CA LEU A 37 2.60 25.16 3.38
C LEU A 37 1.24 24.54 3.70
N ARG A 38 0.41 25.25 4.48
CA ARG A 38 -0.94 24.80 4.85
C ARG A 38 -1.91 24.88 3.68
N GLY A 39 -1.82 25.91 2.85
CA GLY A 39 -2.68 26.13 1.68
C GLY A 39 -2.26 25.36 0.43
N SER A 40 -1.10 24.70 0.44
CA SER A 40 -0.62 23.90 -0.69
C SER A 40 -1.52 22.70 -0.97
N VAL A 41 -1.88 22.52 -2.25
CA VAL A 41 -2.66 21.38 -2.76
C VAL A 41 -1.99 20.05 -2.44
N ASP A 42 -0.66 20.04 -2.42
CA ASP A 42 0.16 18.87 -2.21
C ASP A 42 0.19 18.36 -0.76
N LYS A 43 -0.24 19.22 0.18
CA LYS A 43 -0.34 18.94 1.62
C LYS A 43 0.97 18.37 2.21
N PRO A 44 2.09 19.11 2.12
CA PRO A 44 3.41 18.62 2.52
C PRO A 44 3.55 18.35 4.03
N LEU A 45 2.68 18.93 4.85
CA LEU A 45 2.66 18.73 6.30
C LEU A 45 2.06 17.36 6.72
N VAL A 46 1.44 16.64 5.78
CA VAL A 46 0.80 15.34 6.08
C VAL A 46 1.79 14.21 5.89
N ASN A 47 1.99 13.42 6.94
CA ASN A 47 2.67 12.14 6.83
C ASN A 47 1.76 11.10 6.15
N ARG A 48 2.02 10.85 4.87
CA ARG A 48 1.22 9.95 4.03
C ARG A 48 1.44 8.48 4.36
N ALA A 49 2.58 8.13 4.96
CA ALA A 49 2.89 6.76 5.33
C ALA A 49 2.15 6.31 6.61
N LEU A 50 1.82 7.23 7.52
CA LEU A 50 1.01 6.93 8.71
C LEU A 50 -0.48 7.25 8.54
N TYR A 51 -0.80 8.43 8.00
CA TYR A 51 -2.17 8.95 7.98
C TYR A 51 -2.80 8.91 6.58
N GLY A 52 -2.06 8.43 5.57
CA GLY A 52 -2.58 8.25 4.23
C GLY A 52 -3.55 7.08 4.17
N ARG A 53 -4.82 7.38 3.88
CA ARG A 53 -5.84 6.35 3.63
C ARG A 53 -5.85 6.02 2.14
N TYR A 54 -5.27 4.89 1.78
CA TYR A 54 -5.22 4.40 0.41
C TYR A 54 -5.80 2.99 0.33
N ALA A 55 -6.54 2.70 -0.74
CA ALA A 55 -6.97 1.33 -1.01
C ALA A 55 -5.71 0.48 -1.28
N PRO A 56 -5.50 -0.63 -0.55
CA PRO A 56 -4.30 -1.46 -0.71
C PRO A 56 -4.24 -2.15 -2.09
N GLY A 57 -5.37 -2.27 -2.78
CA GLY A 57 -5.45 -2.93 -4.09
C GLY A 57 -4.97 -4.38 -4.00
N SER A 58 -4.13 -4.81 -4.93
CA SER A 58 -3.65 -6.21 -4.96
C SER A 58 -2.70 -6.59 -3.81
N THR A 59 -2.16 -5.64 -3.03
CA THR A 59 -1.19 -5.96 -1.96
C THR A 59 -1.82 -6.70 -0.79
N ILE A 60 -3.14 -6.66 -0.63
CA ILE A 60 -3.87 -7.41 0.42
C ILE A 60 -4.09 -8.88 0.06
N LYS A 61 -3.92 -9.27 -1.22
CA LYS A 61 -4.22 -10.64 -1.69
C LYS A 61 -3.46 -11.74 -0.96
N PRO A 62 -2.15 -11.60 -0.61
CA PRO A 62 -1.44 -12.63 0.15
C PRO A 62 -2.08 -12.90 1.53
N LEU A 63 -2.59 -11.87 2.20
CA LEU A 63 -3.29 -12.02 3.48
C LEU A 63 -4.61 -12.79 3.30
N LEU A 64 -5.38 -12.46 2.25
CA LEU A 64 -6.60 -13.19 1.92
C LEU A 64 -6.32 -14.64 1.51
N ALA A 65 -5.21 -14.88 0.82
CA ALA A 65 -4.76 -16.23 0.47
C ALA A 65 -4.42 -17.03 1.72
N LEU A 66 -3.70 -16.44 2.69
CA LEU A 66 -3.41 -17.08 3.96
C LEU A 66 -4.69 -17.44 4.72
N ALA A 67 -5.65 -16.51 4.82
CA ALA A 67 -6.94 -16.77 5.43
C ALA A 67 -7.70 -17.92 4.73
N ALA A 68 -7.63 -18.00 3.40
CA ALA A 68 -8.23 -19.11 2.65
C ALA A 68 -7.58 -20.46 2.98
N LEU A 69 -6.24 -20.51 3.14
CA LEU A 69 -5.53 -21.71 3.54
C LEU A 69 -5.92 -22.15 4.96
N GLU A 70 -6.04 -21.20 5.91
CA GLU A 70 -6.50 -21.47 7.27
C GLU A 70 -7.94 -22.00 7.32
N ASN A 71 -8.78 -21.61 6.36
CA ASN A 71 -10.17 -22.08 6.24
C ASN A 71 -10.32 -23.37 5.41
N GLY A 72 -9.23 -24.13 5.22
CA GLY A 72 -9.26 -25.46 4.62
C GLY A 72 -9.07 -25.50 3.11
N LEU A 73 -8.65 -24.40 2.48
CA LEU A 73 -8.23 -24.44 1.08
C LEU A 73 -6.84 -25.07 1.00
N GLU A 74 -6.70 -26.15 0.24
CA GLU A 74 -5.41 -26.84 0.08
C GLU A 74 -4.42 -25.99 -0.71
N SER A 75 -3.16 -25.94 -0.27
CA SER A 75 -2.11 -25.13 -0.90
C SER A 75 -1.79 -25.54 -2.34
N GLN A 76 -1.99 -26.82 -2.69
CA GLN A 76 -1.75 -27.34 -4.03
C GLN A 76 -2.98 -27.28 -4.94
N LYS A 77 -4.11 -26.76 -4.45
CA LYS A 77 -5.35 -26.67 -5.21
C LYS A 77 -5.17 -25.73 -6.39
N ARG A 78 -5.26 -26.28 -7.60
CA ARG A 78 -5.22 -25.51 -8.85
C ARG A 78 -6.64 -25.13 -9.25
N ILE A 79 -6.86 -23.84 -9.53
CA ILE A 79 -8.12 -23.32 -10.02
C ILE A 79 -7.88 -22.66 -11.37
N ALA A 80 -8.68 -23.02 -12.38
CA ALA A 80 -8.60 -22.41 -13.69
C ALA A 80 -9.01 -20.93 -13.61
N CYS A 81 -8.12 -20.01 -14.01
CA CYS A 81 -8.41 -18.59 -14.05
C CYS A 81 -8.74 -18.16 -15.49
N SER A 82 -10.02 -17.90 -15.78
CA SER A 82 -10.50 -17.45 -17.09
C SER A 82 -10.46 -15.92 -17.27
N GLY A 83 -9.89 -15.20 -16.30
CA GLY A 83 -9.83 -13.73 -16.27
C GLY A 83 -11.18 -13.03 -16.02
N ARG A 84 -12.25 -13.79 -15.78
CA ARG A 84 -13.59 -13.28 -15.44
C ARG A 84 -14.23 -14.17 -14.38
N PHE A 85 -14.96 -13.55 -13.47
CA PHE A 85 -15.78 -14.25 -12.48
C PHE A 85 -17.21 -13.75 -12.56
N HIS A 86 -18.16 -14.67 -12.68
CA HIS A 86 -19.59 -14.35 -12.72
C HIS A 86 -20.22 -14.69 -11.37
N CYS A 87 -20.92 -13.72 -10.77
CA CYS A 87 -21.66 -13.94 -9.54
C CYS A 87 -22.97 -13.14 -9.59
N LEU A 88 -24.10 -13.80 -9.33
CA LEU A 88 -25.43 -13.19 -9.15
C LEU A 88 -25.79 -12.12 -10.21
N GLY A 89 -25.52 -12.41 -11.49
CA GLY A 89 -25.86 -11.52 -12.61
C GLY A 89 -24.83 -10.43 -12.92
N ALA A 90 -23.74 -10.33 -12.16
CA ALA A 90 -22.63 -9.42 -12.43
C ALA A 90 -21.36 -10.18 -12.87
N ALA A 91 -20.60 -9.59 -13.79
CA ALA A 91 -19.30 -10.09 -14.23
C ALA A 91 -18.17 -9.19 -13.72
N MET A 92 -17.23 -9.78 -12.99
CA MET A 92 -16.03 -9.12 -12.50
C MET A 92 -14.84 -9.53 -13.36
N ARG A 93 -14.05 -8.55 -13.82
CA ARG A 93 -12.78 -8.81 -14.51
C ARG A 93 -11.68 -9.07 -13.48
N ILE A 94 -10.93 -10.15 -13.69
CA ILE A 94 -9.75 -10.49 -12.88
C ILE A 94 -8.51 -10.14 -13.71
N VAL A 95 -7.58 -9.41 -13.11
CA VAL A 95 -6.23 -9.23 -13.69
C VAL A 95 -5.49 -10.55 -13.49
N VAL A 96 -5.32 -11.30 -14.58
CA VAL A 96 -4.52 -12.53 -14.60
C VAL A 96 -3.07 -12.12 -14.76
N GLY A 97 -2.25 -12.41 -13.75
CA GLY A 97 -0.80 -12.36 -13.88
C GLY A 97 -0.29 -13.70 -14.38
N ASP A 98 0.76 -13.69 -15.21
CA ASP A 98 1.44 -14.90 -15.65
C ASP A 98 2.14 -15.57 -14.45
N VAL A 99 1.41 -16.44 -13.74
CA VAL A 99 2.03 -17.35 -12.77
C VAL A 99 2.62 -18.49 -13.58
N LYS A 100 3.87 -18.33 -14.04
CA LYS A 100 4.66 -19.47 -14.53
C LYS A 100 4.69 -20.48 -13.40
N ALA A 101 4.13 -21.67 -13.67
CA ALA A 101 4.34 -22.81 -12.81
C ALA A 101 5.86 -22.98 -12.66
N MET A 102 6.33 -22.92 -11.43
CA MET A 102 7.70 -23.29 -11.10
C MET A 102 7.71 -24.81 -11.15
N ASP A 103 7.97 -25.35 -12.35
CA ASP A 103 8.18 -26.78 -12.55
C ASP A 103 9.43 -27.18 -11.77
N THR A 104 9.26 -28.21 -10.94
CA THR A 104 10.34 -28.99 -10.32
C THR A 104 11.28 -29.58 -11.33
#